data_AF-A0A2V8HS57-F1
#
_entry.id   AF-A0A2V8HS57-F1
#
_cell.length_a   1.000
_cell.length_b   1.000
_cell.length_c   1.000
_cell.angle_alpha   90.00
_cell.angle_beta   90.00
_cell.angle_gamma   90.00
#
_symmetry.space_group_name_H-M   'P 1'
#
loop_
_entity.id
_entity.type
_entity.pdbx_description
1 polymer ?
#
loop_
_entity_poly.entity_id
_entity_poly.type
_entity_poly.pdbx_seq_one_letter_code
_entity_poly.pdbx_strand_id
1 'polypeptide(L)' 'MIGRLLTEEELRARFVERPLETLAELQELGLELTRDEVEALAQCDARMWPSMARRIHPRLQRCRLRPT' A
#
# COMPACT_ATOMS: atom_id res chain seq x y z
N MET A 1 7.98 -2.46 -1.95
CA MET A 1 6.69 -1.76 -1.82
C MET A 1 5.82 -2.22 -0.64
N ILE A 2 5.85 -3.49 -0.23
CA ILE A 2 5.06 -4.02 0.91
C ILE A 2 5.22 -3.15 2.18
N GLY A 3 6.45 -2.78 2.53
CA GLY A 3 6.71 -1.88 3.66
C GLY A 3 5.99 -0.54 3.55
N ARG A 4 5.85 0.03 2.34
CA ARG A 4 5.08 1.26 2.10
C ARG A 4 3.58 1.01 2.25
N LEU A 5 3.02 -0.09 1.75
CA LEU A 5 1.62 -0.45 2.02
C LEU A 5 1.34 -0.62 3.52
N LEU A 6 2.29 -1.14 4.28
CA LEU A 6 2.13 -1.32 5.73
C LEU A 6 2.27 -0.02 6.53
N THR A 7 2.99 0.98 6.00
CA THR A 7 3.34 2.20 6.74
C THR A 7 2.62 3.45 6.22
N GLU A 8 2.43 3.60 4.91
CA GLU A 8 1.78 4.75 4.29
C GLU A 8 0.26 4.54 4.25
N GLU A 9 -0.47 5.30 5.07
CA GLU A 9 -1.92 5.15 5.22
C GLU A 9 -2.69 5.42 3.93
N GLU A 10 -2.35 6.50 3.23
CA GLU A 10 -3.04 6.88 2.00
C GLU A 10 -2.79 5.91 0.86
N LEU A 11 -1.54 5.46 0.72
CA LEU A 11 -1.19 4.46 -0.27
C LEU A 11 -1.96 3.17 -0.01
N ARG A 12 -2.00 2.73 1.25
CA ARG A 12 -2.77 1.55 1.65
C ARG A 12 -4.26 1.70 1.37
N ALA A 13 -4.86 2.85 1.70
CA ALA A 13 -6.27 3.09 1.49
C ALA A 13 -6.64 3.01 -0.01
N ARG A 14 -5.84 3.65 -0.86
CA ARG A 14 -6.00 3.58 -2.32
C ARG A 14 -5.81 2.17 -2.85
N PHE A 15 -4.77 1.46 -2.40
CA PHE A 15 -4.49 0.10 -2.82
C PHE A 15 -5.61 -0.89 -2.45
N VAL A 16 -6.20 -0.76 -1.25
CA VAL A 16 -7.32 -1.61 -0.80
C VAL A 16 -8.56 -1.42 -1.65
N GLU A 17 -8.81 -0.20 -2.13
CA GLU A 17 -9.96 0.13 -2.97
C GLU A 17 -9.73 -0.23 -4.45
N ARG A 18 -8.52 0.06 -4.95
CA ARG A 18 -8.14 0.08 -6.37
C ARG A 18 -6.71 -0.46 -6.54
N PRO A 19 -6.49 -1.77 -6.34
CA PRO A 19 -5.14 -2.34 -6.27
C PRO A 19 -4.39 -2.21 -7.59
N LEU A 20 -5.02 -2.55 -8.72
CA LEU A 20 -4.36 -2.51 -10.03
C LEU A 20 -4.05 -1.08 -10.47
N GLU A 21 -4.98 -0.15 -10.31
CA GLU A 21 -4.75 1.26 -10.65
C GLU A 21 -3.65 1.85 -9.76
N THR A 22 -3.66 1.57 -8.46
CA THR A 22 -2.62 2.05 -7.54
C THR A 22 -1.24 1.51 -7.91
N LEU A 23 -1.13 0.24 -8.30
CA LEU A 23 0.15 -0.35 -8.74
C LEU A 23 0.63 0.23 -10.08
N ALA A 24 -0.28 0.46 -11.03
CA ALA A 24 0.04 1.10 -12.30
C ALA A 24 0.59 2.52 -12.10
N GLU A 25 -0.08 3.33 -11.27
CA GLU A 25 0.40 4.68 -10.93
C GLU A 25 1.78 4.64 -10.24
N LEU A 26 2.05 3.64 -9.40
CA LEU A 26 3.37 3.49 -8.79
C LEU A 26 4.44 3.14 -9.83
N GLN A 27 4.11 2.30 -10.83
CA GLN A 27 5.02 1.99 -11.94
C GLN A 27 5.32 3.24 -12.79
N GLU A 28 4.31 4.06 -13.07
CA GLU A 28 4.48 5.35 -13.76
C GLU A 28 5.40 6.32 -12.98
N LEU A 29 5.37 6.26 -11.65
CA LEU A 29 6.27 7.00 -10.76
C LEU A 29 7.68 6.38 -10.63
N GLY A 30 7.99 5.35 -11.42
CA GLY A 30 9.30 4.71 -11.48
C GLY A 30 9.51 3.57 -10.48
N LEU A 31 8.46 3.07 -9.84
CA LEU A 31 8.57 1.85 -9.04
C LEU A 31 8.63 0.63 -9.97
N GLU A 32 9.77 -0.03 -9.99
CA GLU A 32 9.91 -1.30 -10.71
C GLU A 32 9.08 -2.39 -10.00
N LEU A 33 8.03 -2.85 -10.68
CA LEU A 33 7.22 -4.01 -10.32
C LEU A 33 7.14 -4.92 -11.53
N THR A 34 7.50 -6.18 -11.32
CA THR A 34 7.29 -7.23 -12.32
C THR A 34 5.81 -7.57 -12.44
N ARG A 35 5.43 -8.22 -13.54
CA ARG A 35 4.07 -8.72 -13.74
C ARG A 35 3.64 -9.65 -12.61
N ASP A 36 4.53 -10.54 -12.19
CA ASP A 36 4.26 -11.53 -11.14
C ASP A 36 4.06 -10.86 -9.78
N GLU A 37 4.82 -9.81 -9.47
CA GLU A 37 4.60 -9.01 -8.25
C GLU A 37 3.27 -8.28 -8.27
N VAL A 38 2.89 -7.67 -9.40
CA VAL A 38 1.58 -7.02 -9.55
C VAL A 38 0.45 -8.01 -9.30
N GLU A 39 0.53 -9.18 -9.93
CA GLU A 39 -0.46 -10.25 -9.78
C GLU A 39 -0.53 -10.76 -8.33
N ALA A 40 0.61 -11.06 -7.72
CA ALA A 40 0.67 -11.52 -6.34
C ALA A 40 0.04 -10.53 -5.35
N LEU A 41 0.29 -9.23 -5.53
CA LEU A 41 -0.27 -8.19 -4.68
C LEU A 41 -1.78 -8.02 -4.91
N ALA A 42 -2.22 -8.02 -6.16
CA ALA A 42 -3.63 -7.85 -6.51
C ALA A 42 -4.50 -9.02 -6.05
N GLN A 43 -3.94 -10.23 -5.96
CA GLN A 43 -4.64 -11.43 -5.49
C GLN A 43 -4.70 -11.56 -3.95
N CYS A 44 -3.91 -10.78 -3.22
CA CYS A 44 -3.93 -10.78 -1.76
C CYS A 44 -5.28 -10.24 -1.21
N ASP A 45 -5.83 -10.86 -0.16
CA ASP A 45 -7.06 -10.37 0.48
C ASP A 45 -6.86 -8.93 0.96
N ALA A 46 -7.59 -7.98 0.37
CA ALA A 46 -7.45 -6.56 0.66
C ALA A 46 -7.59 -6.24 2.17
N ARG A 47 -8.34 -7.05 2.94
CA ARG A 47 -8.55 -6.88 4.38
C ARG A 47 -7.31 -7.20 5.21
N MET A 48 -6.33 -7.92 4.65
CA MET A 48 -5.08 -8.23 5.35
C MET A 48 -4.22 -6.98 5.56
N TRP A 49 -4.23 -6.03 4.62
CA TRP A 49 -3.35 -4.85 4.67
C TRP A 49 -3.63 -3.93 5.86
N PRO A 50 -4.89 -3.53 6.14
CA PRO A 50 -5.19 -2.78 7.36
C PRO A 50 -4.90 -3.57 8.64
N SER A 51 -5.12 -4.89 8.63
CA SER A 51 -4.83 -5.76 9.77
C SER A 51 -3.33 -5.81 10.09
N MET A 52 -2.49 -5.98 9.08
CA MET A 52 -1.03 -5.99 9.22
C MET A 52 -0.49 -4.61 9.60
N ALA A 53 -1.01 -3.54 9.00
CA ALA A 53 -0.59 -2.17 9.33
C ALA A 53 -0.77 -1.83 10.82
N ARG A 54 -1.87 -2.29 11.45
CA ARG A 54 -2.11 -2.09 12.89
C ARG A 54 -1.07 -2.77 13.80
N ARG A 55 -0.34 -3.76 13.29
CA ARG A 55 0.74 -4.44 14.01
C ARG A 55 2.08 -3.70 13.90
N ILE A 56 2.18 -2.74 12.99
CA ILE A 56 3.38 -1.93 12.82
C ILE A 56 3.40 -0.82 13.86
N HIS A 57 4.52 -0.69 14.56
CA HIS A 57 4.74 0.32 15.59
C HIS A 57 4.37 1.73 15.07
N PRO A 58 3.57 2.55 15.79
CA PRO A 58 3.04 3.81 15.28
C PRO A 58 4.08 4.78 14.71
N ARG A 59 5.28 4.89 15.32
CA ARG A 59 6.41 5.69 14.80
C ARG A 59 6.83 5.35 13.35
N LEU A 60 6.59 4.13 12.89
CA LEU A 60 6.90 3.71 11.52
C LEU A 60 5.75 4.01 10.56
N GLN A 61 4.56 4.31 11.06
CA GLN A 61 3.43 4.69 10.23
C GLN A 61 3.59 6.12 9.73
N ARG A 62 3.42 6.30 8.42
CA ARG A 62 3.37 7.58 7.73
C ARG A 62 1.90 7.93 7.56
N CYS A 63 1.32 8.47 8.63
CA CYS A 63 -0.01 9.07 8.60
C CYS A 63 0.12 10.52 8.13
N ARG A 64 -0.83 11.02 7.33
CA ARG A 64 -0.92 12.47 7.13
C ARG A 64 -1.23 13.10 8.48
N LEU A 65 -0.38 14.03 8.92
CA LEU A 65 -0.77 15.00 9.93
C LEU A 65 -1.91 15.82 9.31
N ARG A 66 -3.14 15.64 9.80
CA ARG A 66 -4.23 16.56 9.46
C ARG A 66 -3.88 17.89 10.13
N PRO A 67 -3.81 19.02 9.40
CA PRO A 67 -3.71 20.31 10.07
C PRO A 67 -4.98 20.49 10.89
N THR A 68 -4.83 20.65 12.22
CA THR A 68 -5.86 21.20 13.10
C THR A 68 -6.06 22.67 12.82
#